data_AF-A0A376DH14-F1
#
_entry.id   AF-A0A376DH14-F1
#
_cell.length_a   1.000
_cell.length_b   1.000
_cell.length_c   1.000
_cell.angle_alpha   90.00
_cell.angle_beta   90.00
_cell.angle_gamma   90.00
#
_symmetry.space_group_name_H-M   'P 1'
#
loop_
_entity.id
_entity.type
_entity.pdbx_description
1 polymer ?
#
loop_
_entity_poly.entity_id
_entity_poly.type
_entity_poly.pdbx_seq_one_letter_code
_entity_poly.pdbx_strand_id
1 'polypeptide(L)' 'MFTWFLQQGMISEEADRLVDEYQKRGFKAHKSLNVNPRLWDVAAKLPESEYQPKTPRGMINPCWR' A
#
# COMPACT_ATOMS: atom_id res chain seq x y z
N MET A 1 -1.45 -14.26 -1.77
CA MET A 1 -2.57 -14.19 -0.80
C MET A 1 -3.08 -12.74 -0.74
N PHE A 2 -4.17 -12.39 -0.04
CA PHE A 2 -4.57 -10.98 0.13
C PHE A 2 -4.39 -10.58 1.60
N THR A 3 -3.63 -9.53 1.87
CA THR A 3 -3.48 -8.99 3.23
C THR A 3 -4.01 -7.58 3.34
N TRP A 4 -4.29 -7.21 4.59
CA TRP A 4 -4.70 -5.87 4.95
C TRP A 4 -3.46 -5.05 5.28
N PHE A 5 -3.17 -4.08 4.43
CA PHE A 5 -2.12 -3.10 4.67
C PHE A 5 -2.70 -1.92 5.43
N LEU A 6 -2.14 -1.64 6.61
CA LEU A 6 -2.58 -0.54 7.47
C LEU A 6 -1.61 0.63 7.32
N GLN A 7 -2.12 1.77 6.87
CA GLN A 7 -1.41 3.04 6.82
C GLN A 7 -1.97 3.95 7.89
N GLN A 8 -1.14 4.35 8.85
CA GLN A 8 -1.56 5.13 10.00
C GLN A 8 -1.03 6.56 9.96
N GLY A 9 -1.75 7.46 10.62
CA GLY A 9 -1.26 8.80 10.90
C GLY A 9 -1.34 9.77 9.72
N MET A 10 -2.28 9.57 8.80
CA MET A 10 -2.44 10.42 7.62
C MET A 10 -3.41 11.58 7.86
N ILE A 11 -3.21 12.68 7.15
CA ILE A 11 -4.13 13.83 7.15
C ILE A 11 -5.41 13.47 6.38
N SER A 12 -6.53 14.13 6.67
CA SER A 12 -7.83 13.79 6.06
C SER A 12 -7.82 13.81 4.53
N GLU A 13 -7.19 14.82 3.93
CA GLU A 13 -7.09 14.97 2.47
C GLU A 13 -6.23 13.88 1.83
N GLU A 14 -5.13 13.52 2.49
CA GLU A 14 -4.23 12.46 2.03
C GLU A 14 -4.92 11.09 2.11
N ALA A 15 -5.62 10.82 3.22
CA ALA A 15 -6.40 9.60 3.39
C ALA A 15 -7.52 9.48 2.34
N ASP A 16 -8.18 10.58 1.98
CA ASP A 16 -9.23 10.59 0.96
C ASP A 16 -8.68 10.29 -0.44
N ARG A 17 -7.60 10.98 -0.83
CA ARG A 17 -6.90 10.72 -2.10
C ARG A 17 -6.41 9.28 -2.21
N LEU A 18 -5.86 8.75 -1.12
CA LEU A 18 -5.34 7.40 -1.07
C LEU A 18 -6.46 6.36 -1.25
N VAL A 19 -7.61 6.55 -0.61
CA VAL A 19 -8.78 5.67 -0.77
C VAL A 19 -9.31 5.73 -2.20
N ASP A 20 -9.43 6.91 -2.79
CA ASP A 20 -9.83 7.08 -4.19
C ASP A 20 -8.85 6.38 -5.15
N GLU A 21 -7.54 6.49 -4.92
CA GLU A 21 -6.54 5.82 -5.74
C GLU A 21 -6.66 4.28 -5.64
N TYR A 22 -6.85 3.75 -4.43
CA TYR A 22 -7.06 2.32 -4.25
C TYR A 22 -8.35 1.84 -4.93
N GLN A 23 -9.44 2.61 -4.85
CA GLN A 23 -10.69 2.28 -5.52
C GLN A 23 -10.56 2.33 -7.05
N LYS A 24 -9.85 3.33 -7.59
CA LYS A 24 -9.54 3.43 -9.04
C LYS A 24 -8.74 2.24 -9.54
N ARG A 25 -7.83 1.71 -8.72
CA ARG A 25 -7.07 0.49 -9.01
C ARG A 25 -7.90 -0.80 -8.78
N GLY A 26 -9.13 -0.70 -8.29
CA GLY A 26 -10.03 -1.83 -8.03
C GLY A 26 -9.77 -2.56 -6.69
N PHE A 27 -8.97 -1.98 -5.81
CA PHE A 27 -8.69 -2.54 -4.49
C PHE A 27 -9.73 -2.08 -3.46
N LYS A 28 -10.00 -2.94 -2.47
CA LYS A 28 -10.88 -2.58 -1.36
C LYS A 28 -10.09 -1.79 -0.32
N ALA A 29 -10.45 -0.54 -0.09
CA ALA A 29 -9.89 0.29 0.97
C ALA A 29 -11.00 0.78 1.92
N HIS A 30 -10.66 0.88 3.21
CA HIS A 30 -11.52 1.43 4.25
C HIS A 30 -10.75 2.49 5.04
N LYS A 31 -11.44 3.56 5.43
CA LYS A 31 -10.91 4.68 6.20
C LYS A 31 -11.51 4.64 7.60
N SER A 32 -10.67 4.62 8.63
CA SER A 32 -11.07 4.67 10.04
C SER A 32 -10.42 5.86 10.74
N LEU A 33 -11.08 6.39 11.76
CA LEU A 33 -10.51 7.47 12.57
C LEU A 33 -9.38 6.92 13.45
N ASN A 34 -8.23 7.61 13.48
CA ASN A 34 -7.11 7.23 14.34
C ASN A 34 -7.41 7.63 15.81
N VAL A 35 -6.65 7.10 16.75
CA VAL A 35 -6.59 7.54 18.15
C VAL A 35 -6.40 9.06 18.26
N ASN A 36 -5.60 9.64 17.36
CA ASN A 36 -5.51 11.08 17.18
C ASN A 36 -6.65 11.57 16.28
N PRO A 37 -7.58 12.41 16.74
CA PRO A 37 -8.77 12.81 15.98
C PRO A 37 -8.45 13.71 14.77
N ARG A 38 -7.21 14.16 14.63
CA ARG A 38 -6.72 14.91 13.46
C ARG A 38 -6.19 14.00 12.35
N LEU A 39 -5.95 12.73 12.67
CA LEU A 39 -5.32 11.76 11.78
C LEU A 39 -6.30 10.64 11.44
N TRP A 40 -6.07 10.02 10.29
CA TRP A 40 -6.88 8.95 9.74
C TRP A 40 -6.00 7.75 9.45
N ASP A 41 -6.58 6.57 9.66
CA ASP A 41 -6.00 5.29 9.32
C ASP A 41 -6.71 4.74 8.09
N VAL A 42 -5.94 4.24 7.14
CA VAL A 42 -6.46 3.63 5.91
C VAL A 42 -6.01 2.18 5.86
N ALA A 43 -6.97 1.28 5.76
CA ALA A 43 -6.73 -0.15 5.59
C ALA A 43 -7.09 -0.56 4.16
N ALA A 44 -6.10 -1.05 3.40
CA ALA A 44 -6.29 -1.50 2.02
C ALA A 44 -6.04 -3.01 1.89
N LYS A 45 -6.92 -3.71 1.18
CA LYS A 45 -6.77 -5.13 0.85
C LYS A 45 -5.96 -5.27 -0.43
N LEU A 46 -4.67 -5.57 -0.28
CA LEU A 46 -3.74 -5.69 -1.39
C LEU A 46 -3.36 -7.15 -1.63
N PRO A 47 -3.16 -7.56 -2.89
CA PRO A 47 -2.58 -8.85 -3.19
C PRO A 47 -1.11 -8.85 -2.78
N GLU A 48 -0.75 -9.78 -1.92
CA GLU A 48 0.65 -10.06 -1.62
C GLU A 48 1.25 -10.90 -2.74
N SER A 49 2.35 -10.41 -3.29
CA SER A 49 3.26 -11.22 -4.07
C SER A 49 4.32 -11.78 -3.13
N GLU A 50 4.26 -13.09 -2.88
CA GLU A 50 5.29 -13.80 -2.11
C GLU A 50 6.66 -13.76 -2.80
N TYR A 51 6.63 -13.57 -4.13
CA TYR A 51 7.83 -13.48 -4.95
C TYR A 51 7.97 -12.08 -5.53
N GLN A 52 9.15 -11.48 -5.35
CA GLN A 52 9.55 -10.38 -6.19
C GLN A 52 9.75 -10.91 -7.62
N PRO A 53 9.36 -10.15 -8.66
CA PRO A 53 9.68 -10.53 -10.03
C PRO A 53 11.19 -10.71 -10.16
N LYS A 54 11.62 -11.74 -10.90
CA LYS A 54 13.05 -12.01 -11.08
C LYS A 54 13.74 -10.77 -11.63
N THR A 55 14.83 -10.37 -10.99
CA THR A 55 15.68 -9.30 -11.49
C THR A 55 16.11 -9.62 -12.93
N PRO A 56 15.87 -8.72 -13.90
CA PRO A 56 16.32 -8.92 -15.27
C PRO A 56 17.83 -9.14 -15.30
N ARG A 57 18.31 -10.05 -16.15
CA ARG A 57 19.75 -10.38 -16.24
C ARG A 57 20.64 -9.15 -16.48
N GLY A 58 20.16 -8.16 -17.25
CA GLY A 58 20.89 -6.93 -17.53
C GLY A 58 21.04 -5.98 -16.33
N MET A 59 20.33 -6.21 -15.22
CA MET A 59 20.38 -5.41 -14.00
C MET A 59 21.21 -6.09 -12.88
N ILE A 60 21.71 -7.30 -13.12
CA ILE A 60 22.55 -8.03 -12.16
C ILE A 60 24.00 -7.60 -12.41
N ASN A 61 24.62 -6.94 -11.43
CA ASN A 61 26.04 -6.62 -11.51
C ASN A 61 26.86 -7.92 -11.53
N PRO A 62 27.74 -8.15 -12.53
CA PRO A 62 28.61 -9.32 -12.58
C PRO A 62 29.50 -9.50 -11.34
N CYS A 63 29.83 -8.41 -10.64
CA CYS A 63 30.64 -8.41 -9.41
C CYS A 63 29.87 -8.82 -8.15
N TRP A 64 28.56 -9.07 -8.23
CA TRP A 64 27.74 -9.56 -7.10
C TRP A 64 27.55 -11.09 -7.11
N ARG A 65 28.32 -11.80 -7.94
CA ARG A 65 28.40 -13.26 -7.91
C ARG A 65 29.30 -13.77 -6.79
#